data_AF-J3JFA4-F1
#
_entry.id   AF-J3JFA4-F1
#
_cell.length_a   1.000
_cell.length_b   1.000
_cell.length_c   1.000
_cell.angle_alpha   90.00
_cell.angle_beta   90.00
_cell.angle_gamma   90.00
#
_symmetry.space_group_name_H-M   'P 1'
#
loop_
_entity.id
_entity.type
_entity.pdbx_description
1 polymer ?
#
loop_
_entity_poly.entity_id
_entity_poly.type
_entity_poly.pdbx_seq_one_letter_code
_entity_poly.pdbx_strand_id
1 'polypeptide(L)'
;MTIFKEKIDEEHLTISEVKELLQEVEAERAADPDRELRYELARAIEHVNRFTVLDPEDSRALVGELEELEKVDEATAHKIADLLPRDRDELRAVFAKQRYALDGDELDEILNVVAKYV
;
A
#
# COMPACT_ATOMS: atom_id res chain seq x y z
N MET A 1 16.43 15.13 5.29
CA MET A 1 16.22 16.58 5.48
C MET A 1 14.75 16.85 5.27
N THR A 2 14.04 17.25 6.32
CA THR A 2 12.66 17.75 6.19
C THR A 2 12.73 19.26 5.94
N ILE A 3 11.90 19.75 5.02
CA ILE A 3 11.72 21.19 4.73
C ILE A 3 10.93 21.90 5.83
N PHE A 4 10.43 21.14 6.82
CA PHE A 4 9.60 21.61 7.93
C PHE A 4 10.37 21.59 9.25
N LYS A 5 9.94 22.46 10.17
CA LYS A 5 10.52 22.62 11.51
C LYS A 5 10.36 21.35 12.36
N GLU A 6 9.22 20.69 12.26
CA GLU A 6 8.90 19.43 12.93
C GLU A 6 7.84 18.68 12.12
N LYS A 7 7.79 17.35 12.26
CA LYS A 7 6.74 16.52 11.67
C LYS A 7 5.71 16.24 12.75
N ILE A 8 4.48 16.71 12.54
CA ILE A 8 3.38 16.55 13.51
C ILE A 8 2.79 15.15 13.39
N ASP A 9 2.67 14.63 12.17
CA ASP A 9 2.03 13.36 11.88
C ASP A 9 2.56 12.75 10.57
N GLU A 10 2.49 11.42 10.45
CA GLU A 10 2.59 10.69 9.18
C GLU A 10 1.78 9.40 9.27
N GLU A 11 1.30 8.95 8.12
CA GLU A 11 0.59 7.69 7.97
C GLU A 11 1.10 6.97 6.72
N HIS A 12 0.93 5.65 6.71
CA HIS A 12 1.11 4.86 5.49
C HIS A 12 -0.14 4.97 4.62
N LEU A 13 0.04 4.80 3.32
CA LEU A 13 -1.06 4.75 2.34
C LEU A 13 -0.82 3.57 1.42
N THR A 14 -1.89 2.84 1.11
CA THR A 14 -1.89 1.79 0.08
C THR A 14 -1.85 2.39 -1.32
N ILE A 15 -1.38 1.64 -2.32
CA ILE A 15 -1.38 2.06 -3.73
C ILE A 15 -2.80 2.41 -4.20
N SER A 16 -3.81 1.74 -3.67
CA SER A 16 -5.23 2.02 -3.91
C SER A 16 -5.62 3.42 -3.45
N GLU A 17 -5.26 3.81 -2.22
CA GLU A 17 -5.55 5.16 -1.70
C GLU A 17 -4.74 6.24 -2.43
N VAL A 18 -3.47 5.96 -2.73
CA VAL A 18 -2.61 6.90 -3.47
C VAL A 18 -3.18 7.16 -4.88
N LYS A 19 -3.86 6.19 -5.50
CA LYS A 19 -4.49 6.39 -6.80
C LYS A 19 -5.55 7.48 -6.78
N GLU A 20 -6.45 7.48 -5.81
CA GLU A 20 -7.48 8.54 -5.70
C GLU A 20 -6.83 9.91 -5.49
N LEU A 21 -5.89 10.00 -4.55
CA LEU A 21 -5.17 11.25 -4.27
C LEU A 21 -4.44 11.78 -5.50
N LEU A 22 -3.79 10.91 -6.27
CA LEU A 22 -3.06 11.31 -7.47
C LEU A 22 -4.00 11.68 -8.62
N GLN A 23 -5.19 11.09 -8.72
CA GLN A 23 -6.19 11.47 -9.70
C GLN A 23 -6.77 12.86 -9.43
N GLU A 24 -7.02 13.21 -8.16
CA GLU A 24 -7.42 14.57 -7.78
C GLU A 24 -6.33 15.59 -8.17
N VAL A 25 -5.07 15.27 -7.86
CA VAL A 25 -3.92 16.10 -8.21
C VAL A 25 -3.74 16.25 -9.73
N GLU A 26 -3.99 15.19 -10.50
CA GLU A 26 -3.96 15.22 -11.96
C GLU A 26 -5.06 16.13 -12.52
N ALA A 27 -6.30 15.99 -12.02
CA ALA A 27 -7.44 16.80 -12.43
C ALA A 27 -7.23 18.29 -12.13
N GLU A 28 -6.73 18.63 -10.95
CA GLU A 28 -6.38 20.01 -10.60
C GLU A 28 -5.36 20.63 -11.56
N ARG A 29 -4.34 19.86 -11.96
CA ARG A 29 -3.31 20.36 -12.90
C ARG A 29 -3.81 20.45 -14.32
N ALA A 30 -4.65 19.51 -14.76
CA ALA A 30 -5.28 19.58 -16.07
C ALA A 30 -6.18 20.83 -16.22
N ALA A 31 -6.74 21.32 -15.11
CA ALA A 31 -7.55 22.54 -15.08
C ALA A 31 -6.74 23.85 -15.11
N ASP A 32 -5.43 23.80 -14.81
CA ASP A 32 -4.54 24.97 -14.77
C ASP A 32 -3.46 24.86 -15.87
N PRO A 33 -3.60 25.56 -17.00
CA PRO A 33 -2.68 25.45 -18.15
C PRO A 33 -1.25 25.91 -17.84
N ASP A 34 -1.04 26.67 -16.76
CA ASP A 34 0.30 27.12 -16.34
C ASP A 34 0.98 26.11 -15.38
N ARG A 35 0.26 25.08 -14.93
CA ARG A 35 0.73 24.11 -13.93
C ARG A 35 1.09 22.78 -14.58
N GLU A 36 2.33 22.69 -15.03
CA GLU A 36 2.87 21.48 -15.67
C GLU A 36 2.85 20.24 -14.75
N LEU A 37 2.49 19.10 -15.33
CA LEU A 37 2.59 17.79 -14.70
C LEU A 37 4.00 17.24 -14.86
N ARG A 38 4.81 17.39 -13.81
CA ARG A 38 6.22 16.94 -13.81
C ARG A 38 6.34 15.46 -14.12
N TYR A 39 7.47 15.08 -14.71
CA TYR A 39 7.72 13.69 -15.12
C TYR A 39 7.55 12.68 -13.99
N GLU A 40 8.07 12.94 -12.80
CA GLU A 40 7.98 12.02 -11.67
C GLU A 40 6.52 11.80 -11.23
N LEU A 41 5.72 12.87 -11.26
CA LEU A 41 4.29 12.80 -10.98
C LEU A 41 3.55 11.99 -12.06
N ALA A 42 3.86 12.20 -13.35
CA ALA A 42 3.31 11.40 -14.45
C ALA A 42 3.61 9.90 -14.25
N ARG A 43 4.86 9.58 -13.89
CA ARG A 43 5.28 8.19 -13.66
C ARG A 43 4.60 7.58 -12.42
N ALA A 44 4.36 8.36 -11.37
CA ALA A 44 3.62 7.90 -10.20
C ALA A 44 2.15 7.61 -10.55
N ILE A 45 1.49 8.49 -11.30
CA ILE A 45 0.12 8.30 -11.78
C ILE A 45 0.02 7.05 -12.67
N GLU A 46 0.94 6.87 -13.62
CA GLU A 46 1.01 5.66 -14.44
C GLU A 46 1.16 4.38 -13.59
N HIS A 47 2.01 4.43 -12.57
CA HIS A 47 2.25 3.31 -11.68
C HIS A 47 0.98 2.92 -10.92
N VAL A 48 0.34 3.86 -10.22
CA VAL A 48 -0.88 3.56 -9.45
C VAL A 48 -2.02 3.11 -10.35
N ASN A 49 -2.19 3.73 -11.53
CA ASN A 49 -3.20 3.28 -12.48
C ASN A 49 -2.99 1.84 -12.96
N ARG A 50 -1.74 1.37 -13.02
CA ARG A 50 -1.40 0.01 -13.46
C ARG A 50 -1.47 -1.04 -12.35
N PHE A 51 -1.10 -0.68 -11.13
CA PHE A 51 -0.88 -1.64 -10.04
C PHE A 51 -1.95 -1.62 -8.94
N THR A 52 -2.89 -0.67 -8.97
CA THR A 52 -4.06 -0.73 -8.09
C THR A 52 -4.97 -1.90 -8.49
N VAL A 53 -5.15 -2.85 -7.58
CA VAL A 53 -6.05 -4.02 -7.74
C VAL A 53 -7.34 -3.82 -6.94
N LEU A 54 -7.23 -3.47 -5.66
CA LEU A 54 -8.36 -3.21 -4.78
C LEU A 54 -8.84 -1.76 -4.89
N ASP A 55 -10.10 -1.50 -4.56
CA ASP A 55 -10.52 -0.13 -4.26
C ASP A 55 -10.00 0.32 -2.87
N PRO A 56 -10.07 1.62 -2.55
CA PRO A 56 -9.52 2.14 -1.29
C PRO A 56 -10.29 1.74 -0.04
N GLU A 57 -11.56 1.34 -0.14
CA GLU A 57 -12.31 0.85 1.01
C GLU A 57 -11.83 -0.56 1.35
N ASP A 58 -11.76 -1.43 0.34
CA ASP A 58 -11.27 -2.80 0.48
C ASP A 58 -9.80 -2.84 0.90
N SER A 59 -8.94 -1.94 0.38
CA SER A 59 -7.52 -1.92 0.77
C SER A 59 -7.33 -1.55 2.24
N ARG A 60 -8.10 -0.58 2.76
CA ARG A 60 -8.06 -0.20 4.18
C ARG A 60 -8.62 -1.30 5.08
N ALA A 61 -9.71 -1.94 4.65
CA ALA A 61 -10.30 -3.05 5.39
C ALA A 61 -9.32 -4.23 5.50
N LEU A 62 -8.63 -4.57 4.41
CA LEU A 62 -7.57 -5.58 4.41
C LEU A 62 -6.42 -5.21 5.34
N VAL A 63 -5.93 -3.97 5.29
CA VAL A 63 -4.89 -3.49 6.22
C VAL A 63 -5.34 -3.65 7.67
N GLY A 64 -6.57 -3.23 7.99
CA GLY A 64 -7.12 -3.33 9.34
C GLY A 64 -7.17 -4.77 9.86
N GLU A 65 -7.66 -5.72 9.04
CA GLU A 65 -7.66 -7.15 9.43
C GLU A 65 -6.25 -7.71 9.58
N LEU A 66 -5.30 -7.29 8.76
CA LEU A 66 -3.91 -7.75 8.83
C LEU A 66 -3.22 -7.25 10.10
N GLU A 67 -3.46 -6.01 10.53
CA GLU A 67 -2.87 -5.42 11.74
C GLU A 67 -3.37 -6.06 13.05
N GLU A 68 -4.48 -6.82 13.01
CA GLU A 68 -4.94 -7.62 14.16
C GLU A 68 -4.04 -8.84 14.43
N LEU A 69 -3.21 -9.24 13.45
CA LEU A 69 -2.32 -10.39 13.56
C LEU A 69 -1.00 -9.97 14.25
N GLU A 70 -0.63 -10.68 15.33
CA GLU A 70 0.47 -10.31 16.24
C GLU A 70 1.80 -9.98 15.55
N LYS A 71 2.10 -10.66 14.44
CA LYS A 71 3.35 -10.53 13.69
C LYS A 71 3.24 -9.68 12.44
N VAL A 72 2.19 -8.88 12.28
CA VAL A 72 2.03 -7.99 11.13
C VAL A 72 2.02 -6.54 11.64
N ASP A 73 3.14 -5.85 11.48
CA ASP A 73 3.20 -4.41 11.73
C ASP A 73 2.53 -3.61 10.61
N GLU A 74 2.17 -2.35 10.88
CA GLU A 74 1.49 -1.43 9.96
C GLU A 74 2.18 -1.40 8.58
N ALA A 75 3.51 -1.21 8.55
CA ALA A 75 4.26 -1.14 7.31
C ALA A 75 4.19 -2.45 6.50
N THR A 76 4.17 -3.60 7.19
CA THR A 76 4.02 -4.93 6.59
C THR A 76 2.58 -5.17 6.11
N ALA A 77 1.57 -4.75 6.87
CA ALA A 77 0.16 -4.83 6.46
C ALA A 77 -0.08 -4.07 5.15
N HIS A 78 0.40 -2.83 5.05
CA HIS A 78 0.34 -2.03 3.83
C HIS A 78 1.09 -2.70 2.68
N LYS A 79 2.27 -3.29 2.94
CA LYS A 79 3.03 -4.02 1.92
C LYS A 79 2.29 -5.26 1.41
N ILE A 80 1.61 -6.00 2.29
CA ILE A 80 0.80 -7.16 1.91
C ILE A 80 -0.41 -6.70 1.09
N ALA A 81 -1.10 -5.64 1.50
CA ALA A 81 -2.25 -5.08 0.77
C ALA A 81 -1.87 -4.60 -0.64
N ASP A 82 -0.66 -4.03 -0.81
CA ASP A 82 -0.15 -3.62 -2.12
C ASP A 82 0.26 -4.80 -3.02
N LEU A 83 0.76 -5.89 -2.44
CA LEU A 83 1.36 -7.01 -3.19
C LEU A 83 0.41 -8.19 -3.41
N LEU A 84 -0.58 -8.37 -2.52
CA LEU A 84 -1.58 -9.43 -2.54
C LEU A 84 -0.97 -10.83 -2.78
N PRO A 85 -0.06 -11.29 -1.89
CA PRO A 85 0.62 -12.57 -2.05
C PRO A 85 -0.38 -13.73 -2.08
N ARG A 86 -0.16 -14.68 -2.98
CA ARG A 86 -1.09 -15.78 -3.26
C ARG A 86 -0.64 -17.11 -2.69
N ASP A 87 0.62 -17.19 -2.29
CA ASP A 87 1.19 -18.38 -1.69
C ASP A 87 2.21 -18.02 -0.60
N ARG A 88 2.65 -19.06 0.10
CA ARG A 88 3.58 -18.94 1.23
C ARG A 88 4.95 -18.41 0.80
N ASP A 89 5.39 -18.64 -0.43
CA ASP A 89 6.71 -18.22 -0.90
C ASP A 89 6.71 -16.72 -1.24
N GLU A 90 5.64 -16.24 -1.88
CA GLU A 90 5.40 -14.81 -2.07
C GLU A 90 5.27 -14.09 -0.73
N LEU A 91 4.51 -14.63 0.22
CA LEU A 91 4.36 -14.02 1.54
C LEU A 91 5.68 -13.99 2.31
N ARG A 92 6.47 -15.08 2.28
CA ARG A 92 7.82 -15.10 2.89
C ARG A 92 8.75 -14.03 2.31
N ALA A 93 8.61 -13.68 1.04
CA ALA A 93 9.42 -12.63 0.43
C ALA A 93 9.17 -11.26 1.09
N VAL A 94 7.94 -10.99 1.53
CA VAL A 94 7.59 -9.77 2.28
C VAL A 94 8.32 -9.73 3.63
N PHE A 95 8.40 -10.87 4.32
CA PHE A 95 9.04 -11.00 5.63
C PHE A 95 10.56 -11.22 5.57
N ALA A 96 11.18 -11.29 4.39
CA ALA A 96 12.57 -11.74 4.23
C ALA A 96 13.62 -10.89 4.97
N LYS A 97 13.28 -9.66 5.38
CA LYS A 97 14.16 -8.76 6.17
C LYS A 97 13.69 -8.54 7.61
N GLN A 98 12.63 -9.22 8.03
CA GLN A 98 12.12 -9.15 9.39
C GLN A 98 12.99 -9.97 10.35
N ARG A 99 12.92 -9.63 11.64
CA ARG A 99 13.75 -10.26 12.69
C ARG A 99 13.21 -11.62 13.16
N TYR A 100 12.02 -11.98 12.72
CA TYR A 100 11.32 -13.21 13.05
C TYR A 100 10.91 -13.92 11.76
N ALA A 101 10.74 -15.24 11.85
CA ALA A 101 10.13 -16.02 10.79
C ALA A 101 8.69 -16.36 11.19
N LEU A 102 7.83 -16.42 10.18
CA LEU A 102 6.50 -16.99 10.31
C LEU A 102 6.57 -18.50 10.14
N ASP A 103 5.83 -19.23 10.97
CA ASP A 103 5.61 -20.65 10.75
C ASP A 103 4.52 -20.91 9.69
N GLY A 104 4.22 -22.19 9.43
CA GLY A 104 3.28 -22.56 8.39
C GLY A 104 1.84 -22.14 8.68
N ASP A 105 1.43 -22.15 9.94
CA ASP A 105 0.06 -21.84 10.35
C ASP A 105 -0.15 -20.32 10.34
N GLU A 106 0.85 -19.55 10.79
CA GLU A 106 0.85 -18.08 10.72
C GLU A 106 0.81 -17.56 9.28
N LEU A 107 1.56 -18.22 8.37
CA LEU A 107 1.51 -17.87 6.94
C LEU A 107 0.12 -18.14 6.34
N ASP A 108 -0.51 -19.26 6.69
CA ASP A 108 -1.85 -19.59 6.21
C ASP A 108 -2.89 -18.64 6.77
N GLU A 109 -2.78 -18.23 8.03
CA GLU A 109 -3.66 -17.25 8.65
C GLU A 109 -3.66 -15.93 7.88
N ILE A 110 -2.48 -15.39 7.57
CA ILE A 110 -2.34 -14.18 6.76
C ILE A 110 -2.92 -14.38 5.35
N LEU A 111 -2.59 -15.49 4.68
CA LEU A 111 -3.10 -15.77 3.33
C LEU A 111 -4.62 -15.91 3.30
N ASN A 112 -5.22 -16.48 4.35
CA ASN A 112 -6.67 -16.59 4.48
C ASN A 112 -7.35 -15.22 4.63
N VAL A 113 -6.70 -14.25 5.27
CA VAL A 113 -7.18 -12.86 5.31
C VAL A 113 -7.12 -12.24 3.91
N VAL A 114 -5.96 -12.33 3.23
CA VAL A 114 -5.78 -11.79 1.87
C VAL A 114 -6.81 -12.38 0.90
N ALA A 115 -7.08 -13.69 0.97
CA ALA A 115 -8.02 -14.40 0.10
C ALA A 115 -9.49 -13.95 0.23
N LYS A 116 -9.85 -13.14 1.23
CA LYS A 116 -11.20 -12.55 1.33
C LYS A 116 -11.42 -11.41 0.31
N TYR A 117 -10.33 -10.81 -0.18
CA TYR A 117 -10.33 -9.58 -0.99
C TYR A 117 -9.94 -9.81 -2.46
N VAL A 118 -9.55 -11.03 -2.85
CA VAL A 118 -9.08 -11.38 -4.22
C VAL A 118 -9.66 -12.68 -4.76
#